data_AF-A0AA38X3J0-F1
#
_entry.id   AF-A0AA38X3J0-F1
#
_cell.length_a   1.000
_cell.length_b   1.000
_cell.length_c   1.000
_cell.angle_alpha   90.00
_cell.angle_beta   90.00
_cell.angle_gamma   90.00
#
_symmetry.space_group_name_H-M   'P 1'
#
loop_
_entity.id
_entity.type
_entity.pdbx_description
1 polymer ?
#
loop_
_entity_poly.entity_id
_entity_poly.type
_entity_poly.pdbx_seq_one_letter_code
_entity_poly.pdbx_strand_id
1 'polypeptide(L)'
;MSRNPLRLFSVFAILTLLILSFILGYHAAKKGDRDHPDIFEQPITAPAKDEAHRWQSCGSTPTEAVARGCSFDTLSFAWQTPECYDAELMAEWESTVRSNGWQYYADKAGKRPVPYETAFRGTYNLWVEWDLHIMHCTYMWRQMHRAFALTGFIDSHLSSYNHTLHCQKVLIEEHKGWLADTAARLRYPRCERVGV
;
A
#
# COMPACT_ATOMS: atom_id res chain seq x y z
N MET A 1 -24.66 -60.53 -13.93
CA MET A 1 -24.88 -59.38 -13.02
C MET A 1 -25.51 -58.24 -13.82
N SER A 2 -26.84 -58.08 -13.74
CA SER A 2 -27.57 -57.01 -14.43
C SER A 2 -27.34 -55.68 -13.71
N ARG A 3 -26.68 -54.71 -14.36
CA ARG A 3 -26.56 -53.35 -13.84
C ARG A 3 -27.93 -52.70 -13.95
N ASN A 4 -28.56 -52.45 -12.80
CA ASN A 4 -29.90 -51.87 -12.73
C ASN A 4 -29.87 -50.41 -13.21
N PRO A 5 -30.42 -50.08 -14.39
CA PRO A 5 -30.27 -48.76 -15.00
C PRO A 5 -30.86 -47.65 -14.11
N LEU A 6 -31.93 -47.95 -13.38
CA LEU A 6 -32.56 -47.05 -12.40
C LEU A 6 -31.59 -46.59 -11.29
N ARG A 7 -30.67 -47.45 -10.85
CA ARG A 7 -29.66 -47.08 -9.85
C ARG A 7 -28.60 -46.15 -10.43
N LEU A 8 -28.23 -46.34 -11.69
CA LEU A 8 -27.26 -45.47 -12.36
C LEU A 8 -27.84 -44.08 -12.58
N PHE A 9 -29.08 -43.99 -13.09
CA PHE A 9 -29.79 -42.71 -13.25
C PHE A 9 -29.97 -41.98 -11.91
N SER A 10 -30.27 -42.71 -10.83
CA SER A 10 -30.41 -42.11 -9.50
C SER A 10 -29.09 -41.53 -8.98
N VAL A 11 -27.96 -42.21 -9.21
CA VAL A 11 -26.63 -41.70 -8.81
C VAL A 11 -26.25 -40.46 -9.62
N PHE A 12 -26.50 -40.45 -10.93
CA PHE A 12 -26.26 -39.27 -11.76
C PHE A 12 -27.13 -38.08 -11.34
N ALA A 13 -28.41 -38.29 -11.03
CA ALA A 13 -29.30 -37.24 -10.55
C ALA A 13 -28.90 -36.67 -9.18
N ILE A 14 -28.41 -37.53 -8.27
CA ILE A 14 -27.91 -37.07 -6.96
C ILE A 14 -26.63 -36.25 -7.15
N LEU A 15 -25.69 -36.71 -7.98
CA LEU A 15 -24.45 -35.98 -8.25
C LEU A 15 -24.70 -34.62 -8.91
N THR A 16 -25.62 -34.53 -9.88
CA THR A 16 -25.96 -33.25 -10.50
C THR A 16 -26.63 -32.30 -9.53
N LEU A 17 -27.51 -32.77 -8.65
CA LEU A 17 -28.13 -31.95 -7.60
C LEU A 17 -27.09 -31.46 -6.58
N LEU A 18 -26.13 -32.30 -6.18
CA LEU A 18 -25.04 -31.90 -5.29
C LEU A 18 -24.14 -30.85 -5.93
N ILE A 19 -23.75 -31.03 -7.20
CA ILE A 19 -22.94 -30.07 -7.95
C ILE A 19 -23.69 -28.73 -8.10
N LEU A 20 -24.98 -28.77 -8.45
CA LEU A 20 -25.81 -27.56 -8.54
C LEU A 20 -25.92 -26.85 -7.20
N SER A 21 -26.13 -27.59 -6.11
CA SER A 21 -26.21 -27.01 -4.76
C SER A 21 -24.89 -26.33 -4.35
N PHE A 22 -23.75 -26.92 -4.71
CA PHE A 22 -22.43 -26.35 -4.45
C PHE A 22 -22.19 -25.09 -5.29
N ILE A 23 -22.55 -25.10 -6.58
CA ILE A 23 -22.45 -23.94 -7.48
C ILE A 23 -23.35 -22.79 -6.97
N LEU A 24 -24.59 -23.08 -6.59
CA LEU A 24 -25.51 -22.11 -6.02
C LEU A 24 -25.00 -21.53 -4.70
N GLY A 25 -24.46 -22.38 -3.80
CA GLY A 25 -23.85 -21.94 -2.55
C GLY A 25 -22.63 -21.05 -2.77
N TYR A 26 -21.77 -21.41 -3.73
CA TYR A 26 -20.61 -20.61 -4.12
C TYR A 26 -21.01 -19.23 -4.70
N HIS A 27 -22.02 -19.19 -5.57
CA HIS A 27 -22.53 -17.91 -6.11
C HIS A 27 -23.23 -17.05 -5.04
N ALA A 28 -23.96 -17.67 -4.11
CA ALA A 28 -24.59 -16.96 -2.99
C ALA A 28 -23.52 -16.34 -2.06
N ALA A 29 -22.47 -17.08 -1.73
CA ALA A 29 -21.34 -16.59 -0.95
C ALA A 29 -20.62 -15.42 -1.64
N LYS A 30 -20.42 -15.50 -2.97
CA LYS A 30 -19.79 -14.42 -3.75
C LYS A 30 -20.68 -13.19 -3.94
N LYS A 31 -22.00 -13.34 -3.80
CA LYS A 31 -22.97 -12.24 -3.91
C LYS A 31 -23.07 -11.44 -2.60
N GLY A 32 -22.78 -12.05 -1.45
CA GLY A 32 -22.83 -11.42 -0.13
C GLY A 32 -21.64 -10.51 0.22
N ASP A 33 -20.63 -10.40 -0.64
CA ASP A 33 -19.37 -9.70 -0.36
C ASP A 33 -19.20 -8.41 -1.18
N ARG A 34 -20.30 -7.82 -1.66
CA ARG A 34 -20.28 -6.61 -2.52
C ARG A 34 -20.89 -5.36 -1.91
N ASP A 35 -21.33 -5.42 -0.66
CA ASP A 35 -21.66 -4.20 0.07
C ASP A 35 -20.37 -3.63 0.67
N HIS A 36 -19.66 -2.83 -0.13
CA HIS A 36 -18.69 -1.89 0.42
C HIS A 36 -19.48 -0.70 0.99
N PRO A 37 -19.53 -0.52 2.31
CA PRO A 37 -20.07 0.72 2.86
C PRO A 37 -19.22 1.89 2.30
N ASP A 38 -19.89 2.96 1.87
CA ASP A 38 -19.22 4.18 1.41
C ASP A 38 -18.28 4.67 2.53
N ILE A 39 -16.97 4.49 2.32
CA ILE A 39 -15.94 4.89 3.27
C ILE A 39 -15.73 6.39 3.07
N PHE A 40 -16.42 7.16 3.91
CA PHE A 40 -16.05 8.48 4.40
C PHE A 40 -15.70 9.55 3.34
N GLU A 41 -16.68 10.39 3.03
CA GLU A 41 -16.42 11.74 2.55
C GLU A 41 -15.91 12.59 3.73
N GLN A 42 -14.60 12.47 4.01
CA GLN A 42 -13.94 13.34 4.97
C GLN A 42 -13.73 14.73 4.35
N PRO A 43 -14.06 15.83 5.05
CA PRO A 43 -13.82 17.18 4.56
C PRO A 43 -12.33 17.38 4.32
N ILE A 44 -11.97 17.54 3.05
CA ILE A 44 -10.58 17.71 2.64
C ILE A 44 -10.16 19.13 2.96
N THR A 45 -9.54 19.35 4.11
CA THR A 45 -9.03 20.66 4.49
C THR A 45 -7.69 20.91 3.79
N ALA A 46 -7.64 21.94 2.96
CA ALA A 46 -6.40 22.39 2.33
C ALA A 46 -5.37 22.76 3.41
N PRO A 47 -4.10 22.35 3.26
CA PRO A 47 -3.05 22.74 4.20
C PRO A 47 -2.84 24.26 4.19
N ALA A 48 -2.41 24.78 5.35
CA ALA A 48 -2.13 26.19 5.57
C ALA A 48 -1.13 26.72 4.54
N LYS A 49 -1.48 27.86 3.93
CA LYS A 49 -0.64 28.58 2.97
C LYS A 49 0.62 29.15 3.63
N ASP A 50 1.70 29.08 2.86
CA ASP A 50 2.90 29.92 2.93
C ASP A 50 3.91 29.68 4.06
N GLU A 51 4.36 28.43 4.25
CA GLU A 51 5.77 28.24 4.60
C GLU A 51 6.58 28.23 3.29
N ALA A 52 7.52 29.17 3.16
CA ALA A 52 8.31 29.32 1.95
C ALA A 52 9.07 28.02 1.65
N HIS A 53 8.98 27.56 0.39
CA HIS A 53 9.70 26.41 -0.16
C HIS A 53 11.22 26.61 -0.08
N ARG A 54 11.76 26.42 1.13
CA ARG A 54 13.13 26.78 1.48
C ARG A 54 14.12 25.79 0.87
N TRP A 55 13.72 24.52 0.78
CA TRP A 55 14.55 23.44 0.29
C TRP A 55 13.80 22.62 -0.76
N GLN A 56 14.45 22.37 -1.89
CA GLN A 56 13.90 21.48 -2.91
C GLN A 56 14.01 20.00 -2.53
N SER A 57 14.78 19.64 -1.49
CA SER A 57 14.91 18.26 -0.98
C SER A 57 15.37 18.26 0.47
N CYS A 58 15.30 17.10 1.12
CA CYS A 58 15.78 16.89 2.49
C CYS A 58 17.27 16.58 2.61
N GLY A 59 18.06 16.90 1.58
CA GLY A 59 19.50 16.66 1.57
C GLY A 59 19.84 15.23 1.18
N SER A 60 20.80 14.63 1.89
CA SER A 60 21.33 13.30 1.58
C SER A 60 21.57 12.42 2.81
N THR A 61 21.32 12.95 4.01
CA THR A 61 21.52 12.23 5.28
C THR A 61 20.36 12.53 6.25
N PRO A 62 20.07 11.63 7.22
CA PRO A 62 19.03 11.89 8.22
C PRO A 62 19.31 13.14 9.05
N THR A 63 20.58 13.38 9.40
CA THR A 63 21.01 14.57 10.14
C THR A 63 20.71 15.86 9.37
N GLU A 64 20.97 15.87 8.06
CA GLU A 64 20.66 17.01 7.21
C GLU A 64 19.15 17.21 7.06
N ALA A 65 18.39 16.13 6.89
CA ALA A 65 16.94 16.18 6.79
C ALA A 65 16.31 16.80 8.05
N VAL A 66 16.73 16.36 9.24
CA VAL A 66 16.30 16.93 10.52
C VAL A 66 16.68 18.42 10.60
N ALA A 67 17.91 18.78 10.23
CA ALA A 67 18.35 20.17 10.24
C ALA A 67 17.57 21.07 9.26
N ARG A 68 16.98 20.48 8.20
CA ARG A 68 16.12 21.17 7.22
C ARG A 68 14.63 21.19 7.64
N GLY A 69 14.26 20.58 8.77
CA GLY A 69 12.87 20.51 9.23
C GLY A 69 12.03 19.48 8.48
N CYS A 70 12.66 18.49 7.85
CA CYS A 70 11.94 17.43 7.15
C CYS A 70 11.37 16.38 8.10
N SER A 71 10.35 15.67 7.61
CA SER A 71 9.72 14.52 8.28
C SER A 71 10.04 13.24 7.53
N PHE A 72 10.26 12.14 8.25
CA PHE A 72 10.41 10.83 7.62
C PHE A 72 9.03 10.21 7.38
N ASP A 73 8.75 9.89 6.13
CA ASP A 73 7.51 9.27 5.65
C ASP A 73 7.80 7.78 5.41
N THR A 74 7.18 6.89 6.20
CA THR A 74 7.40 5.44 6.08
C THR A 74 6.57 4.77 5.01
N LEU A 75 5.59 5.49 4.45
CA LEU A 75 4.86 5.06 3.27
C LEU A 75 5.78 5.15 2.05
N SER A 76 6.31 6.33 1.71
CA SER A 76 7.26 6.56 0.61
C SER A 76 8.69 6.08 0.94
N PHE A 77 8.96 5.83 2.23
CA PHE A 77 10.27 5.50 2.78
C PHE A 77 11.32 6.56 2.45
N ALA A 78 10.93 7.82 2.64
CA ALA A 78 11.70 8.99 2.24
C ALA A 78 11.65 10.10 3.30
N TRP A 79 12.70 10.91 3.36
CA TRP A 79 12.63 12.19 4.06
C TRP A 79 11.95 13.22 3.15
N GLN A 80 10.82 13.76 3.60
CA GLN A 80 9.96 14.67 2.86
C GLN A 80 10.04 16.08 3.45
N THR A 81 10.07 17.09 2.56
CA THR A 81 9.96 18.49 2.97
C THR A 81 8.54 18.77 3.46
N PRO A 82 8.31 19.83 4.24
CA PRO A 82 6.98 20.14 4.77
C PRO A 82 5.87 20.20 3.70
N GLU A 83 6.19 20.63 2.49
CA GLU A 83 5.21 20.75 1.40
C GLU A 83 4.81 19.41 0.78
N CYS A 84 5.72 18.42 0.81
CA CYS A 84 5.47 17.08 0.26
C CYS A 84 5.07 16.05 1.33
N TYR A 85 5.18 16.40 2.62
CA TYR A 85 4.80 15.51 3.71
C TYR A 85 3.29 15.56 3.97
N ASP A 86 2.61 14.44 3.75
CA ASP A 86 1.16 14.32 3.97
C ASP A 86 0.89 13.71 5.35
N ALA A 87 0.82 14.56 6.38
CA ALA A 87 0.68 14.12 7.77
C ALA A 87 -0.62 13.33 8.03
N GLU A 88 -1.71 13.68 7.35
CA GLU A 88 -3.01 13.03 7.50
C GLU A 88 -2.96 11.61 6.92
N LEU A 89 -2.49 11.47 5.67
CA LEU A 89 -2.36 10.15 5.04
C LEU A 89 -1.33 9.29 5.76
N MET A 90 -0.25 9.90 6.27
CA MET A 90 0.74 9.18 7.07
C MET A 90 0.11 8.60 8.33
N ALA A 91 -0.66 9.37 9.10
CA ALA A 91 -1.32 8.85 10.30
C ALA A 91 -2.24 7.65 10.01
N GLU A 92 -2.96 7.68 8.88
CA GLU A 92 -3.78 6.56 8.43
C GLU A 92 -2.95 5.34 8.03
N TRP A 93 -1.84 5.56 7.29
CA TRP A 93 -0.88 4.53 6.95
C TRP A 93 -0.30 3.85 8.19
N GLU A 94 0.13 4.61 9.20
CA GLU A 94 0.67 4.05 10.44
C GLU A 94 -0.33 3.16 11.16
N SER A 95 -1.57 3.64 11.27
CA SER A 95 -2.68 2.89 11.85
C SER A 95 -2.90 1.58 11.11
N THR A 96 -2.94 1.62 9.77
CA THR A 96 -3.13 0.46 8.89
C THR A 96 -2.00 -0.55 9.04
N VAL A 97 -0.74 -0.09 9.06
CA VAL A 97 0.42 -0.97 9.24
C VAL A 97 0.36 -1.68 10.59
N ARG A 98 0.05 -0.94 11.66
CA ARG A 98 -0.05 -1.49 13.01
C ARG A 98 -1.23 -2.45 13.16
N SER A 99 -2.40 -2.14 12.62
CA SER A 99 -3.60 -2.98 12.75
C SER A 99 -3.47 -4.31 12.01
N ASN A 100 -2.72 -4.33 10.90
CA ASN A 100 -2.44 -5.55 10.14
C ASN A 100 -1.23 -6.34 10.68
N GLY A 101 -0.50 -5.79 11.66
CA GLY A 101 0.66 -6.45 12.26
C GLY A 101 1.87 -6.56 11.32
N TRP A 102 1.91 -5.79 10.23
CA TRP A 102 3.02 -5.82 9.28
C TRP A 102 4.31 -5.27 9.90
N GLN A 103 5.43 -5.86 9.52
CA GLN A 103 6.74 -5.54 10.07
C GLN A 103 7.72 -5.09 9.00
N TYR A 104 8.72 -4.34 9.46
CA TYR A 104 9.92 -4.04 8.69
C TYR A 104 11.03 -5.00 9.11
N TYR A 105 11.92 -5.34 8.18
CA TYR A 105 12.99 -6.29 8.42
C TYR A 105 14.34 -5.74 8.01
N ALA A 106 15.38 -6.10 8.76
CA ALA A 106 16.76 -5.75 8.41
C ALA A 106 17.34 -6.68 7.32
N ASP A 107 16.68 -7.79 6.99
CA ASP A 107 17.07 -8.74 5.95
C ASP A 107 15.89 -9.16 5.07
N LYS A 108 16.23 -9.52 3.83
CA LYS A 108 15.30 -10.04 2.82
C LYS A 108 14.60 -11.34 3.23
N ALA A 109 15.20 -12.11 4.15
CA ALA A 109 14.62 -13.39 4.57
C ALA A 109 13.48 -13.21 5.59
N GLY A 110 13.19 -11.98 6.04
CA GLY A 110 12.13 -11.71 7.01
C GLY A 110 12.45 -12.25 8.41
N LYS A 111 13.74 -12.45 8.74
CA LYS A 111 14.12 -13.11 10.00
C LYS A 111 14.50 -12.16 11.13
N ARG A 112 14.87 -10.91 10.80
CA ARG A 112 15.25 -9.89 11.78
C ARG A 112 14.28 -8.72 11.71
N PRO A 113 13.14 -8.81 12.43
CA PRO A 113 12.18 -7.73 12.49
C PRO A 113 12.82 -6.50 13.15
N VAL A 114 12.42 -5.32 12.68
CA VAL A 114 12.86 -4.02 13.15
C VAL A 114 11.66 -3.35 13.81
N PRO A 115 11.79 -2.89 15.08
CA PRO A 115 10.73 -2.15 15.74
C PRO A 115 10.32 -0.93 14.92
N TYR A 116 9.02 -0.62 14.93
CA TYR A 116 8.46 0.48 14.15
C TYR A 116 9.15 1.81 14.48
N GLU A 117 9.41 2.07 15.75
CA GLU A 117 10.10 3.26 16.26
C GLU A 117 11.53 3.37 15.73
N THR A 118 12.14 2.26 15.33
CA THR A 118 13.46 2.23 14.69
C THR A 118 13.34 2.49 13.19
N ALA A 119 12.34 1.89 12.52
CA ALA A 119 12.06 2.18 11.10
C ALA A 119 11.78 3.68 10.89
N PHE A 120 11.07 4.31 11.81
CA PHE A 120 10.73 5.74 11.82
C PHE A 120 11.92 6.69 11.92
N ARG A 121 13.10 6.19 12.29
CA ARG A 121 14.32 7.00 12.31
C ARG A 121 14.86 7.28 10.91
N GLY A 122 14.42 6.53 9.89
CA GLY A 122 14.80 6.77 8.51
C GLY A 122 16.31 6.75 8.28
N THR A 123 17.02 5.82 8.93
CA THR A 123 18.49 5.78 8.95
C THR A 123 19.11 4.78 7.98
N TYR A 124 18.37 3.77 7.50
CA TYR A 124 18.88 2.74 6.60
C TYR A 124 17.76 2.05 5.82
N ASN A 125 18.14 1.33 4.77
CA ASN A 125 17.21 0.52 3.97
C ASN A 125 16.65 -0.63 4.79
N LEU A 126 15.38 -0.96 4.53
CA LEU A 126 14.65 -2.04 5.17
C LEU A 126 14.03 -2.95 4.11
N TRP A 127 13.45 -4.05 4.58
CA TRP A 127 12.70 -5.02 3.80
C TRP A 127 11.28 -5.13 4.33
N VAL A 128 10.32 -5.36 3.44
CA VAL A 128 8.90 -5.48 3.77
C VAL A 128 8.31 -6.71 3.10
N GLU A 129 7.29 -7.27 3.74
CA GLU A 129 6.45 -8.34 3.19
C GLU A 129 5.65 -7.86 1.98
N TRP A 130 5.23 -8.80 1.14
CA TRP A 130 4.48 -8.53 -0.08
C TRP A 130 3.13 -7.84 0.19
N ASP A 131 2.40 -8.23 1.22
CA ASP A 131 1.09 -7.63 1.53
C ASP A 131 1.23 -6.13 1.90
N LEU A 132 2.28 -5.78 2.64
CA LEU A 132 2.64 -4.39 2.92
C LEU A 132 3.04 -3.65 1.64
N HIS A 133 3.68 -4.33 0.68
CA HIS A 133 4.03 -3.75 -0.62
C HIS A 133 2.79 -3.47 -1.49
N ILE A 134 1.80 -4.36 -1.52
CA ILE A 134 0.51 -4.10 -2.19
C ILE A 134 -0.16 -2.86 -1.57
N MET A 135 -0.25 -2.82 -0.23
CA MET A 135 -0.88 -1.69 0.46
C MET A 135 -0.10 -0.39 0.24
N HIS A 136 1.22 -0.43 0.23
CA HIS A 136 2.06 0.70 -0.16
C HIS A 136 1.67 1.22 -1.55
N CYS A 137 1.52 0.34 -2.55
CA CYS A 137 1.18 0.76 -3.92
C CYS A 137 -0.18 1.47 -4.00
N THR A 138 -1.20 1.01 -3.26
CA THR A 138 -2.51 1.68 -3.23
C THR A 138 -2.45 3.03 -2.50
N TYR A 139 -1.74 3.11 -1.38
CA TYR A 139 -1.53 4.36 -0.64
C TYR A 139 -0.69 5.38 -1.43
N MET A 140 0.33 4.95 -2.18
CA MET A 140 1.11 5.85 -3.03
C MET A 140 0.24 6.50 -4.12
N TRP A 141 -0.71 5.77 -4.70
CA TRP A 141 -1.69 6.39 -5.62
C TRP A 141 -2.62 7.37 -4.92
N ARG A 142 -3.02 7.12 -3.67
CA ARG A 142 -3.78 8.08 -2.86
C ARG A 142 -2.95 9.33 -2.56
N GLN A 143 -1.69 9.18 -2.16
CA GLN A 143 -0.78 10.30 -1.91
C GLN A 143 -0.57 11.12 -3.19
N MET A 144 -0.42 10.46 -4.34
CA MET A 144 -0.33 11.13 -5.64
C MET A 144 -1.60 11.94 -5.91
N HIS A 145 -2.78 11.32 -5.78
CA HIS A 145 -4.04 12.02 -6.00
C HIS A 145 -4.20 13.24 -5.07
N ARG A 146 -3.87 13.08 -3.77
CA ARG A 146 -3.88 14.16 -2.78
C ARG A 146 -2.88 15.27 -3.14
N ALA A 147 -1.71 14.92 -3.68
CA ALA A 147 -0.76 15.91 -4.18
C ALA A 147 -1.34 16.77 -5.33
N PHE A 148 -2.01 16.12 -6.30
CA PHE A 148 -2.66 16.83 -7.40
C PHE A 148 -3.88 17.66 -6.97
N ALA A 149 -4.71 17.12 -6.06
CA ALA A 149 -5.99 17.73 -5.72
C ALA A 149 -5.90 18.73 -4.57
N LEU A 150 -4.95 18.59 -3.65
CA LEU A 150 -4.98 19.25 -2.34
C LEU A 150 -3.72 20.05 -2.03
N THR A 151 -2.54 19.43 -2.16
CA THR A 151 -1.30 20.04 -1.67
C THR A 151 -0.59 20.88 -2.74
N GLY A 152 -0.70 20.48 -4.01
CA GLY A 152 -0.01 21.11 -5.13
C GLY A 152 1.49 20.80 -5.19
N PHE A 153 1.99 19.88 -4.35
CA PHE A 153 3.38 19.45 -4.32
C PHE A 153 3.50 17.93 -4.26
N ILE A 154 4.45 17.39 -5.02
CA ILE A 154 4.68 15.95 -5.15
C ILE A 154 6.18 15.65 -5.11
N ASP A 155 6.56 14.55 -4.47
CA ASP A 155 7.97 14.14 -4.47
C ASP A 155 8.35 13.50 -5.82
N SER A 156 9.61 13.66 -6.22
CA SER A 156 10.13 13.25 -7.53
C SER A 156 10.13 11.73 -7.77
N HIS A 157 10.06 10.92 -6.71
CA HIS A 157 9.92 9.47 -6.83
C HIS A 157 8.47 9.09 -7.07
N LEU A 158 7.52 9.72 -6.37
CA LEU A 158 6.10 9.50 -6.56
C LEU A 158 5.60 10.07 -7.91
N SER A 159 6.12 11.20 -8.37
CA SER A 159 5.79 11.78 -9.68
C SER A 159 6.36 11.00 -10.87
N SER A 160 7.29 10.07 -10.62
CA SER A 160 7.88 9.24 -11.66
C SER A 160 6.85 8.29 -12.28
N TYR A 161 6.63 8.39 -13.59
CA TYR A 161 5.73 7.47 -14.29
C TYR A 161 6.18 6.00 -14.17
N ASN A 162 7.49 5.75 -14.06
CA ASN A 162 8.02 4.41 -13.81
C ASN A 162 7.55 3.84 -12.46
N HIS A 163 7.36 4.69 -11.45
CA HIS A 163 6.81 4.25 -10.17
C HIS A 163 5.33 3.90 -10.31
N THR A 164 4.55 4.66 -11.08
CA THR A 164 3.15 4.31 -11.43
C THR A 164 3.06 2.95 -12.13
N LEU A 165 3.92 2.70 -13.13
CA LEU A 165 3.96 1.41 -13.85
C LEU A 165 4.36 0.25 -12.93
N HIS A 166 5.29 0.48 -12.00
CA HIS A 166 5.67 -0.49 -10.98
C HIS A 166 4.49 -0.82 -10.08
N CYS A 167 3.80 0.18 -9.52
CA CYS A 167 2.61 -0.04 -8.69
C CYS A 167 1.51 -0.78 -9.45
N GLN A 168 1.25 -0.40 -10.71
CA GLN A 168 0.29 -1.12 -11.55
C GLN A 168 0.64 -2.60 -11.67
N LYS A 169 1.92 -2.92 -11.92
CA LYS A 169 2.38 -4.30 -12.05
C LYS A 169 2.21 -5.08 -10.74
N VAL A 170 2.59 -4.49 -9.60
CA VAL A 170 2.47 -5.12 -8.29
C VAL A 170 1.03 -5.50 -7.98
N LEU A 171 0.08 -4.62 -8.29
CA LEU A 171 -1.36 -4.84 -8.02
C LEU A 171 -1.99 -5.96 -8.85
N ILE A 172 -1.38 -6.34 -9.97
CA ILE A 172 -1.87 -7.43 -10.84
C ILE A 172 -1.02 -8.70 -10.74
N GLU A 173 0.10 -8.66 -10.02
CA GLU A 173 0.99 -9.81 -9.87
C GLU A 173 0.45 -10.75 -8.79
N GLU A 174 0.42 -12.05 -9.09
CA GLU A 174 0.04 -13.06 -8.11
C GLU A 174 1.06 -13.12 -6.96
N HIS A 175 0.56 -13.19 -5.72
CA HIS A 175 1.39 -13.32 -4.53
C HIS A 175 2.17 -14.65 -4.56
N LYS A 176 3.50 -14.57 -4.61
CA LYS A 176 4.37 -15.76 -4.68
C LYS A 176 4.87 -16.25 -3.31
N GLY A 177 4.40 -15.66 -2.21
CA GLY A 177 4.64 -16.12 -0.84
C GLY A 177 5.13 -15.02 0.12
N TRP A 178 5.21 -15.37 1.42
CA TRP A 178 5.44 -14.48 2.57
C TRP A 178 6.87 -13.92 2.73
N LEU A 179 7.65 -13.83 1.67
CA LEU A 179 9.02 -13.33 1.79
C LEU A 179 9.02 -11.81 1.91
N ALA A 180 9.91 -11.28 2.75
CA ALA A 180 10.22 -9.85 2.80
C ALA A 180 11.12 -9.46 1.61
N ASP A 181 10.64 -9.70 0.38
CA ASP A 181 11.46 -9.62 -0.83
C ASP A 181 11.52 -8.21 -1.43
N THR A 182 10.74 -7.28 -0.88
CA THR A 182 10.63 -5.91 -1.33
C THR A 182 11.50 -5.00 -0.49
N ALA A 183 12.39 -4.26 -1.15
CA ALA A 183 13.28 -3.32 -0.50
C ALA A 183 12.61 -1.94 -0.31
N ALA A 184 12.45 -1.53 0.94
CA ALA A 184 12.15 -0.16 1.32
C ALA A 184 13.48 0.63 1.35
N ARG A 185 13.74 1.38 0.28
CA ARG A 185 15.01 2.12 0.11
C ARG A 185 14.89 3.53 0.63
N LEU A 186 15.80 3.93 1.52
CA LEU A 186 15.85 5.28 2.07
C LEU A 186 16.10 6.28 0.94
N ARG A 187 15.23 7.29 0.84
CA ARG A 187 15.27 8.30 -0.22
C ARG A 187 15.24 9.72 0.33
N TYR A 188 15.73 10.63 -0.51
CA TYR A 188 15.69 12.08 -0.32
C TYR A 188 15.22 12.73 -1.62
N PRO A 189 13.97 12.48 -2.04
CA PRO A 189 13.46 12.97 -3.32
C PRO A 189 13.41 14.50 -3.33
N ARG A 190 13.34 15.08 -4.53
CA ARG A 190 12.99 16.49 -4.63
C ARG A 190 11.50 16.66 -4.40
N CYS A 191 11.09 17.75 -3.78
CA CYS A 191 9.70 18.17 -3.70
C CYS A 191 9.41 19.18 -4.82
N GLU A 192 8.43 18.88 -5.66
CA GLU A 192 8.15 19.60 -6.90
C GLU A 192 6.72 20.11 -6.90
N ARG A 193 6.50 21.32 -7.45
CA ARG A 193 5.14 21.81 -7.67
C ARG A 193 4.49 20.95 -8.76
N VAL A 194 3.22 20.61 -8.55
CA VAL A 194 2.41 19.88 -9.53
C VAL A 194 1.99 20.82 -10.66
N GLY A 195 2.08 20.34 -11.92
CA GLY A 195 1.50 21.03 -13.08
C GLY A 195 2.29 22.22 -13.63
N VAL A 196 3.58 22.32 -13.30
CA VAL A 196 4.54 23.27 -13.90
C VAL A 196 5.23 22.69 -15.13
#